data_AF-A0A1Y1IFE4-F1
#
_entry.id   AF-A0A1Y1IFE4-F1
#
_cell.length_a   1.000
_cell.length_b   1.000
_cell.length_c   1.000
_cell.angle_alpha   90.00
_cell.angle_beta   90.00
_cell.angle_gamma   90.00
#
_symmetry.space_group_name_H-M   'P 1'
#
loop_
_entity.id
_entity.type
_entity.pdbx_description
1 polymer ?
#
loop_
_entity_poly.entity_id
_entity_poly.type
_entity_poly.pdbx_seq_one_letter_code
_entity_poly.pdbx_strand_id
1 'polypeptide(L)'
;MGKTATCQLIYGRARKRQEYDNAFVLYINCARKRRNESLADFVFRVTGMSLEDLLTSPEPSPTKSANPLVIRRKMLIFDEAHVIYASDLEFWDNLKGLLPSNGHSVDIVVAASRGSTAQSAVASPITIGADNRVAMRRTLPTDIALQFTELEFLELFEQYERLLGFEKGSLGELKEMVAEAAELLPGITMLIMDHLRVRLSPSSCSDAAEWQEKTLFYLSRPTFVESLADGRTFPRSDDYTPIMWDLLDELLSGSGPVSFAGLQSRRPALTEVARALVRKGYLHENVVLGKIEFPSGLHREVYTTYYFRARYAAAQHMPQDIEVFLRQVVSRMSRSSLERSLNTSKTGDIHEAQFDVELYRAAHTLLPSEASISPGVGIRYGLKAYVDKVVMPQGWAFEALVDGRGLAEHEARFQPGGRYWPLINDGVLKAWIVVDFRNVGGPAVRDRLVHSTYHVSFCEHFVSAEVRSRGQVLYTVNLAE
;
A
#
# COMPACT_ATOMS: atom_id res chain seq x y z
N MET A 1 10.43 2.70 -0.95
CA MET A 1 10.61 1.43 -0.21
C MET A 1 11.79 1.39 0.79
N GLY A 2 12.95 2.00 0.55
CA GLY A 2 14.07 2.02 1.54
C GLY A 2 15.30 1.19 1.16
N LYS A 3 15.22 0.44 0.05
CA LYS A 3 16.34 -0.34 -0.51
C LYS A 3 17.57 0.53 -0.82
N THR A 4 17.40 1.57 -1.62
CA THR A 4 18.48 2.49 -1.99
C THR A 4 19.16 3.12 -0.79
N ALA A 5 18.39 3.58 0.21
CA ALA A 5 18.95 4.13 1.44
C ALA A 5 19.78 3.07 2.19
N THR A 6 19.30 1.83 2.27
CA THR A 6 20.05 0.71 2.85
C THR A 6 21.35 0.43 2.08
N CYS A 7 21.30 0.39 0.75
CA CYS A 7 22.48 0.23 -0.10
C CYS A 7 23.51 1.36 0.13
N GLN A 8 23.07 2.60 0.27
CA GLN A 8 23.94 3.74 0.55
C GLN A 8 24.55 3.67 1.96
N LEU A 9 23.80 3.18 2.95
CA LEU A 9 24.32 2.93 4.29
C LEU A 9 25.38 1.82 4.29
N ILE A 10 25.12 0.70 3.60
CA ILE A 10 26.08 -0.39 3.43
C ILE A 10 27.35 0.14 2.76
N TYR A 11 27.20 0.89 1.65
CA TYR A 11 28.32 1.54 0.95
C TYR A 11 29.15 2.41 1.89
N GLY A 12 28.51 3.33 2.63
CA GLY A 12 29.18 4.24 3.54
C GLY A 12 29.86 3.55 4.73
N ARG A 13 29.30 2.43 5.21
CA ARG A 13 29.89 1.61 6.28
C ARG A 13 31.06 0.77 5.76
N ALA A 14 30.92 0.12 4.60
CA ALA A 14 31.97 -0.68 3.99
C ALA A 14 33.24 0.14 3.74
N ARG A 15 33.10 1.39 3.25
CA ARG A 15 34.23 2.33 3.07
C ARG A 15 34.97 2.75 4.33
N LYS A 16 34.43 2.44 5.51
CA LYS A 16 35.06 2.75 6.81
C LYS A 16 35.64 1.52 7.47
N ARG A 17 35.38 0.31 6.96
CA ARG A 17 35.87 -0.93 7.55
C ARG A 17 37.21 -1.32 6.95
N GLN A 18 38.11 -1.80 7.80
CA GLN A 18 39.46 -2.21 7.39
C GLN A 18 39.46 -3.51 6.56
N GLU A 19 38.37 -4.26 6.60
CA GLU A 19 38.19 -5.52 5.85
C GLU A 19 38.03 -5.30 4.34
N TYR A 20 37.60 -4.10 3.93
CA TYR A 20 37.40 -3.74 2.53
C TYR A 20 38.53 -2.85 2.02
N ASP A 21 38.88 -3.05 0.76
CA ASP A 21 39.67 -2.05 0.04
C ASP A 21 38.74 -0.93 -0.44
N ASN A 22 38.96 0.28 0.07
CA ASN A 22 38.17 1.46 -0.27
C ASN A 22 38.14 1.76 -1.77
N ALA A 23 39.17 1.38 -2.54
CA ALA A 23 39.18 1.52 -4.00
C ALA A 23 38.17 0.58 -4.68
N PHE A 24 37.77 -0.50 -4.00
CA PHE A 24 36.91 -1.56 -4.52
C PHE A 24 35.58 -1.69 -3.76
N VAL A 25 35.20 -0.65 -3.01
CA VAL A 25 33.82 -0.49 -2.53
C VAL A 25 33.07 0.35 -3.54
N LEU A 26 32.25 -0.30 -4.37
CA LEU A 26 31.59 0.32 -5.51
C LEU A 26 30.06 0.29 -5.34
N TYR A 27 29.42 1.40 -5.68
CA TYR A 27 27.97 1.54 -5.73
C TYR A 27 27.55 1.85 -7.17
N ILE A 28 26.76 0.95 -7.76
CA ILE A 28 26.35 0.96 -9.16
C ILE A 28 24.83 1.02 -9.18
N ASN A 29 24.27 2.14 -9.63
CA ASN A 29 22.83 2.29 -9.82
C ASN A 29 22.45 1.92 -11.26
N CYS A 30 21.89 0.72 -11.45
CA CYS A 30 21.53 0.17 -12.75
C CYS A 30 20.45 0.97 -13.48
N ALA A 31 19.64 1.79 -12.78
CA ALA A 31 18.66 2.67 -13.43
C ALA A 31 19.32 3.80 -14.25
N ARG A 32 20.63 4.04 -14.09
CA ARG A 32 21.40 5.00 -14.90
C ARG A 32 21.99 4.40 -16.18
N LYS A 33 21.79 3.10 -16.42
CA LYS A 33 22.19 2.42 -17.66
C LYS A 33 21.37 2.94 -18.82
N ARG A 34 22.02 3.24 -19.95
CA ARG A 34 21.29 3.65 -21.16
C ARG A 34 20.60 2.43 -21.79
N ARG A 35 19.47 2.66 -22.47
CA ARG A 35 18.61 1.58 -23.01
C ARG A 35 19.35 0.56 -23.91
N ASN A 36 20.36 1.02 -24.65
CA ASN A 36 21.12 0.19 -25.60
C ASN A 36 22.58 -0.06 -25.16
N GLU A 37 22.94 0.34 -23.94
CA GLU A 37 24.27 0.10 -23.37
C GLU A 37 24.28 -1.30 -22.74
N SER A 38 25.38 -2.05 -22.88
CA SER A 38 25.55 -3.31 -22.13
C SER A 38 25.87 -3.01 -20.66
N LEU A 39 25.64 -3.96 -19.75
CA LEU A 39 26.04 -3.76 -18.36
C LEU A 39 27.56 -3.60 -18.25
N ALA A 40 28.35 -4.34 -19.02
CA ALA A 40 29.81 -4.25 -19.01
C ALA A 40 30.29 -2.84 -19.37
N ASP A 41 29.75 -2.26 -20.45
CA ASP A 41 30.06 -0.88 -20.86
C ASP A 41 29.64 0.14 -19.80
N PHE A 42 28.45 -0.05 -19.23
CA PHE A 42 27.94 0.80 -18.17
C PHE A 42 28.84 0.79 -16.93
N VAL A 43 29.24 -0.40 -16.49
CA VAL A 43 30.12 -0.61 -15.33
C VAL A 43 31.49 0.01 -15.60
N PHE A 44 32.07 -0.23 -16.77
CA PHE A 44 33.34 0.38 -17.17
C PHE A 44 33.24 1.91 -17.19
N ARG A 45 32.16 2.47 -17.72
CA ARG A 45 31.93 3.92 -17.73
C ARG A 45 31.81 4.53 -16.33
N VAL A 46 31.19 3.82 -15.38
CA VAL A 46 30.96 4.34 -14.02
C VAL A 46 32.17 4.13 -13.11
N THR A 47 32.92 3.06 -13.31
CA THR A 47 33.97 2.60 -12.38
C THR A 47 35.38 2.70 -12.95
N GLY A 48 35.53 2.75 -14.27
CA GLY A 48 36.81 2.64 -14.98
C GLY A 48 37.37 1.21 -15.04
N MET A 49 36.64 0.21 -14.54
CA MET A 49 37.08 -1.19 -14.45
C MET A 49 36.16 -2.10 -15.26
N SER A 50 36.69 -3.16 -15.85
CA SER A 50 35.85 -4.15 -16.53
C SER A 50 35.00 -4.92 -15.51
N LEU A 51 33.83 -5.41 -15.93
CA LEU A 51 32.98 -6.22 -15.07
C LEU A 51 33.68 -7.51 -14.61
N GLU A 52 34.51 -8.10 -15.47
CA GLU A 52 35.30 -9.30 -15.18
C GLU A 52 36.35 -9.02 -14.08
N ASP A 53 37.07 -7.89 -14.16
CA ASP A 53 38.05 -7.47 -13.15
C ASP A 53 37.41 -7.22 -11.78
N LEU A 54 36.14 -6.77 -11.76
CA LEU A 54 35.41 -6.54 -10.52
C LEU A 54 34.96 -7.84 -9.86
N LEU A 55 34.56 -8.83 -10.67
CA LEU A 55 34.05 -10.12 -10.20
C LEU A 55 35.16 -11.12 -9.87
N THR A 56 36.37 -10.93 -10.38
CA THR A 56 37.54 -11.74 -10.04
C THR A 56 38.11 -11.37 -8.67
N SER A 57 38.63 -12.36 -7.94
CA SER A 57 39.30 -12.13 -6.65
C SER A 57 40.63 -11.38 -6.88
N PRO A 58 41.04 -10.42 -6.02
CA PRO A 58 42.35 -9.79 -6.13
C PRO A 58 43.43 -10.86 -6.09
N GLU A 59 44.38 -10.79 -7.01
CA GLU A 59 45.59 -11.60 -6.90
C GLU A 59 46.35 -11.19 -5.62
N PRO A 60 46.88 -12.15 -4.85
CA PRO A 60 47.72 -11.83 -3.71
C PRO A 60 48.92 -11.02 -4.19
N SER A 61 49.05 -9.79 -3.69
CA SER A 61 50.18 -8.93 -4.04
C SER A 61 51.50 -9.63 -3.68
N PRO A 62 52.46 -9.75 -4.61
CA PRO A 62 53.75 -10.37 -4.35
C PRO A 62 54.64 -9.40 -3.55
N THR A 63 54.32 -9.17 -2.27
CA THR A 63 55.16 -8.37 -1.37
C THR A 63 55.85 -9.28 -0.36
N LYS A 64 57.18 -9.28 -0.42
CA LYS A 64 58.13 -9.96 0.48
C LYS A 64 58.14 -9.33 1.90
N SER A 65 56.99 -9.25 2.57
CA SER A 65 56.95 -8.79 3.97
C SER A 65 56.33 -9.87 4.86
N ALA A 66 56.98 -10.14 5.98
CA ALA A 66 56.69 -11.22 6.93
C ALA A 66 55.40 -11.04 7.76
N ASN A 67 54.48 -10.17 7.33
CA ASN A 67 53.15 -10.06 7.92
C ASN A 67 52.17 -10.88 7.07
N PRO A 68 51.21 -11.61 7.69
CA PRO A 68 50.20 -12.33 6.93
C PRO A 68 49.48 -11.34 6.00
N LEU A 69 49.49 -11.65 4.70
CA LEU A 69 48.80 -10.89 3.66
C LEU A 69 47.33 -10.71 4.07
N VAL A 70 46.97 -9.51 4.51
CA VAL A 70 45.57 -9.15 4.75
C VAL A 70 44.91 -9.02 3.39
N ILE A 71 44.29 -10.10 2.93
CA ILE A 71 43.48 -10.10 1.71
C ILE A 71 42.27 -9.19 1.98
N ARG A 72 42.32 -7.97 1.45
CA ARG A 72 41.19 -7.03 1.53
C ARG A 72 40.11 -7.47 0.55
N ARG A 73 38.86 -7.42 1.00
CA ARG A 73 37.69 -7.80 0.21
C ARG A 73 37.26 -6.64 -0.69
N LYS A 74 36.66 -6.95 -1.84
CA LYS A 74 35.89 -6.03 -2.70
C LYS A 74 34.42 -6.04 -2.26
N MET A 75 33.72 -4.93 -2.41
CA MET A 75 32.28 -4.82 -2.15
C MET A 75 31.60 -4.19 -3.36
N LEU A 76 30.69 -4.92 -3.99
CA LEU A 76 29.94 -4.45 -5.15
C LEU A 76 28.46 -4.32 -4.78
N ILE A 77 27.90 -3.12 -4.92
CA ILE A 77 26.50 -2.86 -4.61
C ILE A 77 25.79 -2.48 -5.90
N PHE A 78 24.90 -3.35 -6.37
CA PHE A 78 24.04 -3.12 -7.53
C PHE A 78 22.65 -2.71 -7.07
N ASP A 79 22.32 -1.43 -7.24
CA ASP A 79 21.00 -0.88 -6.94
C ASP A 79 20.12 -0.83 -8.20
N GLU A 80 18.82 -0.99 -8.03
CA GLU A 80 17.84 -1.10 -9.11
C GLU A 80 18.17 -2.18 -10.16
N ALA A 81 18.74 -3.30 -9.73
CA ALA A 81 19.20 -4.37 -10.61
C ALA A 81 18.08 -5.02 -11.44
N HIS A 82 16.81 -4.82 -11.08
CA HIS A 82 15.67 -5.31 -11.85
C HIS A 82 15.63 -4.78 -13.30
N VAL A 83 16.27 -3.65 -13.57
CA VAL A 83 16.39 -3.03 -14.90
C VAL A 83 17.19 -3.90 -15.88
N ILE A 84 18.13 -4.70 -15.38
CA ILE A 84 19.06 -5.50 -16.19
C ILE A 84 18.70 -6.99 -16.27
N TYR A 85 17.53 -7.40 -15.78
CA TYR A 85 17.14 -8.82 -15.75
C TYR A 85 16.96 -9.42 -17.15
N ALA A 86 16.50 -8.64 -18.13
CA ALA A 86 16.19 -9.13 -19.47
C ALA A 86 17.31 -8.87 -20.48
N SER A 87 18.18 -7.89 -20.22
CA SER A 87 19.18 -7.43 -21.19
C SER A 87 20.58 -8.01 -20.98
N ASP A 88 20.90 -8.51 -19.77
CA ASP A 88 22.28 -8.83 -19.38
C ASP A 88 22.34 -10.19 -18.68
N LEU A 89 21.91 -11.26 -19.37
CA LEU A 89 21.89 -12.63 -18.81
C LEU A 89 23.28 -13.11 -18.36
N GLU A 90 24.32 -12.74 -19.10
CA GLU A 90 25.71 -13.07 -18.79
C GLU A 90 26.14 -12.60 -17.39
N PHE A 91 25.72 -11.41 -16.96
CA PHE A 91 25.98 -10.92 -15.60
C PHE A 91 25.37 -11.84 -14.54
N TRP A 92 24.15 -12.30 -14.77
CA TRP A 92 23.46 -13.18 -13.85
C TRP A 92 24.08 -14.58 -13.80
N ASP A 93 24.54 -15.09 -14.94
CA ASP A 93 25.28 -16.36 -15.00
C ASP A 93 26.62 -16.25 -14.26
N ASN A 94 27.35 -15.15 -14.45
CA ASN A 94 28.59 -14.87 -13.71
C ASN A 94 28.34 -14.77 -12.20
N LEU A 95 27.27 -14.05 -11.80
CA LEU A 95 26.89 -13.95 -10.39
C LEU A 95 26.51 -15.31 -9.81
N LYS A 96 25.82 -16.16 -10.57
CA LYS A 96 25.47 -17.54 -10.17
C LYS A 96 26.72 -18.39 -9.95
N GLY A 97 27.75 -18.22 -10.77
CA GLY A 97 29.04 -18.90 -10.62
C GLY A 97 29.76 -18.55 -9.31
N LEU A 98 29.51 -17.37 -8.74
CA LEU A 98 30.13 -16.90 -7.49
C LEU A 98 29.39 -17.35 -6.21
N LEU A 99 28.14 -17.80 -6.31
CA LEU A 99 27.31 -18.20 -5.16
C LEU A 99 27.79 -19.46 -4.39
N PRO A 100 28.37 -20.51 -5.02
CA PRO A 100 28.71 -21.75 -4.31
C PRO A 100 30.07 -21.74 -3.59
N SER A 101 30.94 -20.76 -3.86
CA SER A 101 32.35 -20.82 -3.48
C SER A 101 32.63 -20.06 -2.18
N ASN A 102 32.60 -20.79 -1.06
CA ASN A 102 33.19 -20.36 0.21
C ASN A 102 34.68 -20.04 -0.01
N GLY A 103 35.03 -18.78 -0.24
CA GLY A 103 36.41 -18.38 -0.46
C GLY A 103 36.63 -17.14 -1.32
N HIS A 104 35.59 -16.57 -1.94
CA HIS A 104 35.75 -15.32 -2.68
C HIS A 104 35.94 -14.12 -1.75
N SER A 105 36.86 -13.26 -2.16
CA SER A 105 37.15 -11.96 -1.56
C SER A 105 36.23 -10.85 -2.10
N VAL A 106 35.08 -11.20 -2.68
CA VAL A 106 34.14 -10.24 -3.28
C VAL A 106 32.79 -10.43 -2.60
N ASP A 107 32.31 -9.39 -1.93
CA ASP A 107 30.96 -9.31 -1.40
C ASP A 107 30.06 -8.57 -2.38
N ILE A 108 28.88 -9.10 -2.66
CA ILE A 108 27.94 -8.53 -3.63
C ILE A 108 26.60 -8.32 -2.95
N VAL A 109 26.09 -7.08 -3.03
CA VAL A 109 24.74 -6.72 -2.60
C VAL A 109 23.94 -6.33 -3.82
N VAL A 110 22.77 -6.96 -3.99
CA VAL A 110 21.87 -6.68 -5.10
C VAL A 110 20.53 -6.22 -4.56
N ALA A 111 20.12 -5.00 -4.89
CA ALA A 111 18.80 -4.47 -4.59
C ALA A 111 17.93 -4.43 -5.85
N ALA A 112 16.73 -5.00 -5.75
CA ALA A 112 15.80 -5.11 -6.86
C ALA A 112 14.34 -4.98 -6.39
N SER A 113 13.43 -4.77 -7.35
CA SER A 113 11.97 -4.75 -7.10
C SER A 113 11.38 -6.13 -6.86
N ARG A 114 12.06 -7.19 -7.32
CA ARG A 114 11.60 -8.59 -7.25
C ARG A 114 12.69 -9.52 -6.75
N GLY A 115 12.28 -10.43 -5.87
CA GLY A 115 13.15 -11.34 -5.12
C GLY A 115 13.59 -12.56 -5.92
N SER A 116 14.54 -13.26 -5.33
CA SER A 116 15.16 -14.46 -5.88
C SER A 116 14.54 -15.72 -5.26
N THR A 117 13.29 -16.00 -5.59
CA THR A 117 12.56 -17.18 -5.08
C THR A 117 12.06 -18.02 -6.25
N ALA A 118 12.40 -19.31 -6.28
CA ALA A 118 11.92 -20.25 -7.30
C ALA A 118 10.39 -20.36 -7.39
N GLN A 119 9.68 -19.94 -6.34
CA GLN A 119 8.23 -19.96 -6.23
C GLN A 119 7.55 -18.69 -6.76
N SER A 120 8.29 -17.63 -7.06
CA SER A 120 7.71 -16.38 -7.60
C SER A 120 7.48 -16.49 -9.10
N ALA A 121 6.30 -16.10 -9.56
CA ALA A 121 5.99 -16.01 -10.99
C ALA A 121 6.83 -14.94 -11.72
N VAL A 122 7.49 -14.06 -10.97
CA VAL A 122 8.30 -12.94 -11.45
C VAL A 122 9.68 -12.95 -10.77
N ALA A 123 10.32 -14.11 -10.71
CA ALA A 123 11.63 -14.26 -10.06
C ALA A 123 12.78 -13.50 -10.75
N SER A 124 13.87 -13.29 -10.01
CA SER A 124 15.17 -12.92 -10.60
C SER A 124 15.77 -14.06 -11.42
N PRO A 125 16.69 -13.78 -12.36
CA PRO A 125 17.33 -14.80 -13.19
C PRO A 125 18.10 -15.88 -12.39
N ILE A 126 18.57 -15.54 -11.19
CA ILE A 126 19.24 -16.46 -10.27
C ILE A 126 18.35 -16.80 -9.07
N THR A 127 18.59 -17.96 -8.45
CA THR A 127 18.01 -18.35 -7.16
C THR A 127 19.08 -18.24 -6.07
N ILE A 128 18.80 -17.45 -5.03
CA ILE A 128 19.66 -17.19 -3.89
C ILE A 128 19.04 -17.89 -2.67
N GLY A 129 19.87 -18.52 -1.84
CA GLY A 129 19.44 -19.18 -0.60
C GLY A 129 18.74 -18.21 0.36
N ALA A 130 17.86 -18.73 1.22
CA ALA A 130 17.06 -17.90 2.14
C ALA A 130 17.89 -16.99 3.03
N ASP A 131 19.04 -17.48 3.52
CA ASP A 131 19.94 -16.76 4.42
C ASP A 131 20.61 -15.52 3.78
N ASN A 132 20.64 -15.48 2.45
CA ASN A 132 21.23 -14.40 1.67
C ASN A 132 20.18 -13.49 1.03
N ARG A 133 18.92 -13.55 1.52
CA ARG A 133 17.82 -12.71 1.04
C ARG A 133 17.28 -11.88 2.19
N VAL A 134 17.15 -10.59 1.95
CA VAL A 134 16.45 -9.67 2.84
C VAL A 134 15.19 -9.21 2.15
N ALA A 135 14.03 -9.53 2.75
CA ALA A 135 12.74 -9.15 2.20
C ALA A 135 12.42 -7.68 2.50
N MET A 136 11.49 -7.10 1.74
CA MET A 136 10.95 -5.79 2.06
C MET A 136 10.05 -5.84 3.30
N ARG A 137 9.23 -6.88 3.39
CA ARG A 137 8.23 -7.11 4.44
C ARG A 137 8.63 -8.33 5.24
N ARG A 138 8.31 -8.32 6.54
CA ARG A 138 8.44 -9.50 7.39
C ARG A 138 7.29 -10.44 7.05
N THR A 139 7.60 -11.72 6.84
CA THR A 139 6.54 -12.74 6.78
C THR A 139 6.29 -13.29 8.18
N LEU A 140 7.38 -13.55 8.90
CA LEU A 140 7.40 -13.96 10.29
C LEU A 140 8.10 -12.90 11.15
N PRO A 141 7.78 -12.78 12.45
CA PRO A 141 8.41 -11.80 13.34
C PRO A 141 9.94 -11.90 13.40
N THR A 142 10.48 -13.10 13.23
CA THR A 142 11.92 -13.40 13.27
C THR A 142 12.64 -13.14 11.95
N ASP A 143 11.91 -12.86 10.86
CA ASP A 143 12.53 -12.68 9.55
C ASP A 143 13.36 -11.39 9.49
N ILE A 144 14.50 -11.45 8.82
CA ILE A 144 15.27 -10.25 8.48
C ILE A 144 14.57 -9.56 7.31
N ALA A 145 14.07 -8.34 7.54
CA ALA A 145 13.43 -7.52 6.52
C ALA A 145 13.77 -6.04 6.70
N LEU A 146 13.53 -5.25 5.65
CA LEU A 146 13.67 -3.80 5.69
C LEU A 146 12.50 -3.09 6.37
N GLN A 147 11.34 -3.73 6.51
CA GLN A 147 10.21 -3.20 7.27
C GLN A 147 10.63 -2.92 8.71
N PHE A 148 10.34 -1.71 9.19
CA PHE A 148 10.63 -1.35 10.57
C PHE A 148 9.90 -2.28 11.52
N THR A 149 10.57 -2.66 12.59
CA THR A 149 9.90 -3.09 13.81
C THR A 149 9.16 -1.90 14.43
N GLU A 150 8.18 -2.17 15.29
CA GLU A 150 7.48 -1.11 16.03
C GLU A 150 8.46 -0.23 16.82
N LEU A 151 9.51 -0.82 17.38
CA LEU A 151 10.54 -0.10 18.13
C LEU A 151 11.36 0.82 17.23
N GLU A 152 11.85 0.32 16.08
CA GLU A 152 12.60 1.13 15.12
C GLU A 152 11.75 2.30 14.57
N PHE A 153 10.47 2.04 14.30
CA PHE A 153 9.54 3.08 13.88
C PHE A 153 9.30 4.12 14.99
N LEU A 154 9.12 3.69 16.23
CA LEU A 154 8.97 4.58 17.37
C LEU A 154 10.20 5.49 17.52
N GLU A 155 11.41 4.92 17.49
CA GLU A 155 12.66 5.68 17.57
C GLU A 155 12.80 6.71 16.44
N LEU A 156 12.42 6.34 15.22
CA LEU A 156 12.40 7.24 14.07
C LEU A 156 11.38 8.36 14.27
N PHE A 157 10.18 8.04 14.75
CA PHE A 157 9.12 9.02 14.93
C PHE A 157 9.45 10.02 16.05
N GLU A 158 10.08 9.57 17.13
CA GLU A 158 10.57 10.45 18.20
C GLU A 158 11.69 11.39 17.72
N GLN A 159 12.50 10.97 16.73
CA GLN A 159 13.46 11.87 16.08
C GLN A 159 12.75 12.93 15.23
N TYR A 160 11.66 12.55 14.59
CA TYR A 160 10.84 13.45 13.80
C TYR A 160 10.11 14.48 14.66
N GLU A 161 9.51 14.10 15.79
CA GLU A 161 8.93 15.04 16.76
C GLU A 161 9.95 16.09 17.18
N ARG A 162 11.16 15.65 17.55
CA ARG A 162 12.27 16.56 17.90
C ARG A 162 12.69 17.46 16.75
N LEU A 163 12.72 16.95 15.52
CA LEU A 163 13.03 17.72 14.33
C LEU A 163 12.01 18.84 14.07
N LEU A 164 10.74 18.60 14.41
CA LEU A 164 9.67 19.59 14.33
C LEU A 164 9.64 20.56 15.53
N GLY A 165 10.43 20.29 16.57
CA GLY A 165 10.48 21.09 17.80
C GLY A 165 9.43 20.71 18.84
N PHE A 166 8.83 19.52 18.74
CA PHE A 166 7.82 19.02 19.68
C PHE A 166 8.41 18.06 20.72
N GLU A 167 7.70 17.89 21.82
CA GLU A 167 8.04 16.92 22.86
C GLU A 167 7.77 15.49 22.40
N LYS A 168 8.53 14.53 22.96
CA LYS A 168 8.39 13.11 22.68
C LYS A 168 6.98 12.62 23.03
N GLY A 169 6.32 11.96 22.08
CA GLY A 169 4.99 11.37 22.23
C GLY A 169 3.84 12.37 22.09
N SER A 170 4.12 13.63 21.76
CA SER A 170 3.09 14.66 21.58
C SER A 170 2.26 14.45 20.31
N LEU A 171 2.77 13.70 19.33
CA LEU A 171 2.12 13.43 18.05
C LEU A 171 1.62 11.98 17.93
N GLY A 172 1.00 11.47 18.99
CA GLY A 172 0.62 10.06 19.12
C GLY A 172 -0.33 9.54 18.04
N GLU A 173 -1.33 10.31 17.62
CA GLU A 173 -2.31 9.88 16.62
C GLU A 173 -1.73 9.92 15.21
N LEU A 174 -0.92 10.95 14.92
CA LEU A 174 -0.20 11.01 13.66
C LEU A 174 0.75 9.82 13.52
N LYS A 175 1.42 9.44 14.60
CA LYS A 175 2.29 8.24 14.64
C LYS A 175 1.51 6.99 14.24
N GLU A 176 0.35 6.76 14.84
CA GLU A 176 -0.51 5.61 14.55
C GLU A 176 -0.98 5.62 13.08
N MET A 177 -1.45 6.76 12.59
CA MET A 177 -1.86 6.92 11.20
C MET A 177 -0.71 6.64 10.21
N VAL A 178 0.48 7.18 10.47
CA VAL A 178 1.64 6.98 9.59
C VAL A 178 2.06 5.52 9.60
N ALA A 179 2.07 4.87 10.78
CA ALA A 179 2.38 3.45 10.91
C ALA A 179 1.44 2.58 10.07
N GLU A 180 0.14 2.84 10.17
CA GLU A 180 -0.91 2.12 9.44
C GLU A 180 -0.82 2.37 7.93
N ALA A 181 -0.76 3.63 7.49
CA ALA A 181 -0.73 3.99 6.08
C ALA A 181 0.52 3.47 5.36
N ALA A 182 1.68 3.54 6.04
CA ALA A 182 2.95 3.07 5.51
C ALA A 182 3.17 1.56 5.70
N GLU A 183 2.38 0.90 6.54
CA GLU A 183 2.63 -0.47 7.04
C GLU A 183 4.08 -0.63 7.50
N LEU A 184 4.61 0.37 8.21
CA LEU A 184 6.00 0.42 8.70
C LEU A 184 7.08 0.28 7.61
N LEU A 185 6.74 0.49 6.34
CA LEU A 185 7.73 0.46 5.25
C LEU A 185 8.56 1.76 5.28
N PRO A 186 9.91 1.68 5.38
CA PRO A 186 10.74 2.87 5.59
C PRO A 186 10.55 3.93 4.52
N GLY A 187 10.56 3.54 3.26
CA GLY A 187 10.46 4.51 2.18
C GLY A 187 9.09 5.19 2.05
N ILE A 188 8.01 4.58 2.54
CA ILE A 188 6.68 5.22 2.57
C ILE A 188 6.56 6.09 3.81
N THR A 189 7.02 5.58 4.95
CA THR A 189 7.10 6.34 6.21
C THR A 189 7.83 7.66 6.01
N MET A 190 9.06 7.60 5.47
CA MET A 190 9.86 8.79 5.19
C MET A 190 9.22 9.70 4.16
N LEU A 191 8.57 9.15 3.12
CA LEU A 191 7.85 9.96 2.13
C LEU A 191 6.74 10.78 2.77
N ILE A 192 5.90 10.17 3.62
CA ILE A 192 4.84 10.87 4.34
C ILE A 192 5.45 11.95 5.24
N MET A 193 6.41 11.60 6.07
CA MET A 193 7.00 12.52 7.05
C MET A 193 7.70 13.71 6.39
N ASP A 194 8.51 13.49 5.34
CA ASP A 194 9.15 14.60 4.61
C ASP A 194 8.11 15.48 3.91
N HIS A 195 7.07 14.88 3.34
CA HIS A 195 6.01 15.63 2.67
C HIS A 195 5.27 16.54 3.64
N LEU A 196 4.90 16.03 4.82
CA LEU A 196 4.24 16.83 5.86
C LEU A 196 5.16 17.94 6.36
N ARG A 197 6.44 17.65 6.61
CA ARG A 197 7.43 18.65 7.04
C ARG A 197 7.59 19.78 6.02
N VAL A 198 7.59 19.47 4.73
CA VAL A 198 7.75 20.47 3.66
C VAL A 198 6.46 21.27 3.44
N ARG A 199 5.29 20.63 3.53
CA ARG A 199 4.00 21.27 3.23
C ARG A 199 3.38 22.01 4.42
N LEU A 200 3.61 21.52 5.64
CA LEU A 200 2.98 22.03 6.85
C LEU A 200 4.06 22.58 7.77
N SER A 201 4.08 23.89 7.93
CA SER A 201 5.05 24.57 8.79
C SER A 201 4.63 24.44 10.27
N PRO A 202 5.43 23.80 11.15
CA PRO A 202 5.12 23.71 12.57
C PRO A 202 4.97 25.08 13.24
N SER A 203 5.77 26.06 12.80
CA SER A 203 5.74 27.43 13.34
C SER A 203 4.44 28.20 13.04
N SER A 204 3.54 27.65 12.23
CA SER A 204 2.22 28.23 11.97
C SER A 204 1.13 27.79 12.96
N CYS A 205 1.49 26.95 13.94
CA CYS A 205 0.59 26.42 14.95
C CYS A 205 1.06 26.85 16.35
N SER A 206 0.11 26.98 17.27
CA SER A 206 0.36 27.37 18.66
C SER A 206 1.00 26.24 19.47
N ASP A 207 0.64 25.00 19.19
CA ASP A 207 1.17 23.81 19.85
C ASP A 207 1.17 22.56 18.94
N ALA A 208 1.61 21.42 19.51
CA ALA A 208 1.67 20.13 18.83
C ALA A 208 0.28 19.56 18.50
N ALA A 209 -0.74 19.83 19.33
CA ALA A 209 -2.08 19.31 19.13
C ALA A 209 -2.74 19.97 17.92
N GLU A 210 -2.66 21.30 17.81
CA GLU A 210 -3.15 22.04 16.65
C GLU A 210 -2.43 21.61 15.37
N TRP A 211 -1.11 21.42 15.44
CA TRP A 211 -0.34 20.95 14.29
C TRP A 211 -0.72 19.52 13.89
N GLN A 212 -0.91 18.61 14.85
CA GLN A 212 -1.39 17.25 14.61
C GLN A 212 -2.75 17.27 13.92
N GLU A 213 -3.72 18.03 14.43
CA GLU A 213 -5.06 18.15 13.85
C GLU A 213 -5.00 18.61 12.38
N LYS A 214 -4.27 19.70 12.09
CA LYS A 214 -4.07 20.19 10.73
C LYS A 214 -3.42 19.15 9.81
N THR A 215 -2.49 18.37 10.35
CA THR A 215 -1.75 17.34 9.63
C THR A 215 -2.63 16.13 9.30
N LEU A 216 -3.37 15.63 10.29
CA LEU A 216 -4.35 14.56 10.11
C LEU A 216 -5.44 14.98 9.12
N PHE A 217 -5.92 16.22 9.22
CA PHE A 217 -6.86 16.78 8.27
C PHE A 217 -6.27 16.82 6.86
N TYR A 218 -5.02 17.27 6.68
CA TYR A 218 -4.36 17.29 5.38
C TYR A 218 -4.21 15.88 4.77
N LEU A 219 -3.73 14.90 5.56
CA LEU A 219 -3.59 13.50 5.14
C LEU A 219 -4.91 12.86 4.71
N SER A 220 -6.04 13.38 5.22
CA SER A 220 -7.37 12.89 4.86
C SER A 220 -7.88 13.39 3.51
N ARG A 221 -7.25 14.42 2.91
CA ARG A 221 -7.74 15.05 1.69
C ARG A 221 -7.27 14.31 0.43
N PRO A 222 -8.07 14.32 -0.66
CA PRO A 222 -7.61 13.85 -1.96
C PRO A 222 -6.31 14.50 -2.41
N THR A 223 -6.11 15.77 -2.08
CA THR A 223 -4.93 16.55 -2.47
C THR A 223 -3.63 15.97 -1.91
N PHE A 224 -3.67 15.28 -0.77
CA PHE A 224 -2.52 14.55 -0.26
C PHE A 224 -2.19 13.38 -1.18
N VAL A 225 -3.18 12.51 -1.42
CA VAL A 225 -3.06 11.36 -2.33
C VAL A 225 -2.59 11.80 -3.72
N GLU A 226 -3.13 12.91 -4.23
CA GLU A 226 -2.74 13.49 -5.51
C GLU A 226 -1.27 13.94 -5.51
N SER A 227 -0.84 14.57 -4.43
CA SER A 227 0.54 15.05 -4.31
C SER A 227 1.58 13.93 -4.24
N LEU A 228 1.15 12.70 -3.94
CA LEU A 228 2.02 11.52 -3.95
C LEU A 228 2.20 10.91 -5.33
N ALA A 229 1.25 11.13 -6.26
CA ALA A 229 1.22 10.42 -7.54
C ALA A 229 2.36 10.77 -8.50
N ASP A 230 2.98 11.93 -8.31
CA ASP A 230 4.20 12.32 -9.05
C ASP A 230 5.45 11.56 -8.56
N GLY A 231 5.34 10.86 -7.43
CA GLY A 231 6.40 10.06 -6.85
C GLY A 231 6.69 8.79 -7.66
N ARG A 232 7.98 8.42 -7.80
CA ARG A 232 8.44 7.21 -8.50
C ARG A 232 7.83 5.88 -8.01
N THR A 233 7.16 5.91 -6.87
CA THR A 233 6.58 4.73 -6.21
C THR A 233 5.15 4.46 -6.66
N PHE A 234 4.48 5.44 -7.26
CA PHE A 234 3.10 5.33 -7.75
C PHE A 234 3.09 5.46 -9.28
N PRO A 235 2.20 4.73 -9.99
CA PRO A 235 2.02 4.93 -11.42
C PRO A 235 1.40 6.31 -11.71
N ARG A 236 1.76 6.88 -12.85
CA ARG A 236 1.14 8.12 -13.33
C ARG A 236 -0.23 7.83 -13.91
N SER A 237 -1.13 8.82 -13.89
CA SER A 237 -2.46 8.74 -14.52
C SER A 237 -2.41 8.28 -15.98
N ASP A 238 -1.34 8.65 -16.69
CA ASP A 238 -1.20 8.38 -18.12
C ASP A 238 -0.62 6.98 -18.39
N ASP A 239 -0.10 6.31 -17.36
CA ASP A 239 0.42 4.94 -17.46
C ASP A 239 -0.70 3.89 -17.47
N TYR A 240 -1.94 4.28 -17.16
CA TYR A 240 -3.05 3.36 -17.02
C TYR A 240 -3.69 3.02 -18.36
N THR A 241 -3.77 1.72 -18.63
CA THR A 241 -4.47 1.17 -19.80
C THR A 241 -5.84 0.62 -19.39
N PRO A 242 -6.82 0.51 -20.31
CA PRO A 242 -8.12 -0.10 -20.01
C PRO A 242 -8.03 -1.50 -19.37
N ILE A 243 -7.00 -2.28 -19.72
CA ILE A 243 -6.80 -3.61 -19.13
C ILE A 243 -6.21 -3.55 -17.70
N MET A 244 -5.47 -2.50 -17.36
CA MET A 244 -5.03 -2.26 -15.97
C MET A 244 -6.20 -1.94 -15.06
N TRP A 245 -7.22 -1.24 -15.58
CA TRP A 245 -8.46 -0.97 -14.88
C TRP A 245 -9.19 -2.25 -14.48
N ASP A 246 -9.32 -3.19 -15.39
CA ASP A 246 -9.93 -4.49 -15.10
C ASP A 246 -9.17 -5.30 -14.03
N LEU A 247 -7.84 -5.20 -14.00
CA LEU A 247 -7.03 -5.82 -12.95
C LEU A 247 -7.23 -5.12 -11.60
N LEU A 248 -7.33 -3.80 -11.59
CA LEU A 248 -7.56 -3.03 -10.37
C LEU A 248 -8.96 -3.26 -9.82
N ASP A 249 -9.99 -3.40 -10.67
CA ASP A 249 -11.30 -3.91 -10.25
C ASP A 249 -11.13 -5.23 -9.49
N GLU A 250 -10.44 -6.20 -10.08
CA GLU A 250 -10.27 -7.51 -9.44
C GLU A 250 -9.52 -7.45 -8.09
N LEU A 251 -8.51 -6.59 -7.98
CA LEU A 251 -7.73 -6.40 -6.74
C LEU A 251 -8.49 -5.59 -5.68
N LEU A 252 -9.31 -4.62 -6.09
CA LEU A 252 -10.02 -3.73 -5.18
C LEU A 252 -11.38 -4.27 -4.74
N SER A 253 -12.06 -5.09 -5.56
CA SER A 253 -13.39 -5.66 -5.29
C SER A 253 -13.45 -6.64 -4.12
N GLY A 254 -12.33 -7.00 -3.49
CA GLY A 254 -12.33 -7.83 -2.27
C GLY A 254 -12.85 -9.27 -2.45
N SER A 255 -12.97 -9.74 -3.70
CA SER A 255 -13.57 -11.04 -4.06
C SER A 255 -12.65 -12.25 -3.79
N GLY A 256 -11.81 -12.18 -2.76
CA GLY A 256 -10.82 -13.18 -2.42
C GLY A 256 -9.40 -12.85 -2.92
N PRO A 257 -8.41 -13.69 -2.57
CA PRO A 257 -7.01 -13.47 -2.95
C PRO A 257 -6.82 -13.65 -4.46
N VAL A 258 -6.36 -12.59 -5.13
CA VAL A 258 -5.96 -12.64 -6.54
C VAL A 258 -4.60 -13.30 -6.64
N SER A 259 -4.44 -14.35 -7.43
CA SER A 259 -3.15 -15.04 -7.62
C SER A 259 -2.75 -15.10 -9.08
N PHE A 260 -1.45 -15.23 -9.37
CA PHE A 260 -1.00 -15.40 -10.76
C PHE A 260 -1.58 -16.66 -11.41
N ALA A 261 -1.66 -17.77 -10.68
CA ALA A 261 -2.26 -19.00 -11.19
C ALA A 261 -3.75 -18.82 -11.49
N GLY A 262 -4.49 -18.14 -10.60
CA GLY A 262 -5.91 -17.86 -10.77
C GLY A 262 -6.22 -16.85 -11.87
N LEU A 263 -5.34 -15.87 -12.10
CA LEU A 263 -5.43 -14.96 -13.24
C LEU A 263 -5.08 -15.69 -14.54
N GLN A 264 -4.04 -16.53 -14.54
CA GLN A 264 -3.58 -17.22 -15.74
C GLN A 264 -4.65 -18.16 -16.31
N SER A 265 -5.43 -18.81 -15.44
CA SER A 265 -6.50 -19.71 -15.84
C SER A 265 -7.75 -18.97 -16.33
N ARG A 266 -8.14 -17.86 -15.68
CA ARG A 266 -9.41 -17.16 -15.95
C ARG A 266 -9.27 -16.00 -16.94
N ARG A 267 -8.18 -15.22 -16.83
CA ARG A 267 -7.94 -13.99 -17.61
C ARG A 267 -6.44 -13.83 -17.94
N PRO A 268 -5.89 -14.60 -18.90
CA PRO A 268 -4.47 -14.59 -19.25
C PRO A 268 -3.90 -13.19 -19.55
N ALA A 269 -4.69 -12.33 -20.20
CA ALA A 269 -4.29 -10.97 -20.52
C ALA A 269 -4.04 -10.11 -19.26
N LEU A 270 -4.82 -10.30 -18.18
CA LEU A 270 -4.58 -9.62 -16.90
C LEU A 270 -3.32 -10.12 -16.21
N THR A 271 -2.93 -11.38 -16.46
CA THR A 271 -1.73 -11.97 -15.86
C THR A 271 -0.47 -11.24 -16.33
N GLU A 272 -0.37 -10.94 -17.62
CA GLU A 272 0.78 -10.20 -18.16
C GLU A 272 0.85 -8.77 -17.61
N VAL A 273 -0.30 -8.12 -17.49
CA VAL A 273 -0.39 -6.79 -16.87
C VAL A 273 0.04 -6.83 -15.41
N ALA A 274 -0.47 -7.80 -14.63
CA ALA A 274 -0.09 -7.97 -13.25
C ALA A 274 1.42 -8.25 -13.10
N ARG A 275 2.00 -9.09 -13.98
CA ARG A 275 3.46 -9.34 -14.01
C ARG A 275 4.22 -8.05 -14.31
N ALA A 276 3.75 -7.24 -15.27
CA ALA A 276 4.39 -5.96 -15.58
C ALA A 276 4.36 -4.99 -14.39
N LEU A 277 3.25 -4.89 -13.66
CA LEU A 277 3.12 -4.04 -12.48
C LEU A 277 3.98 -4.55 -11.31
N VAL A 278 4.03 -5.87 -11.08
CA VAL A 278 4.95 -6.45 -10.08
C VAL A 278 6.41 -6.18 -10.46
N ARG A 279 6.79 -6.28 -11.74
CA ARG A 279 8.15 -5.95 -12.22
C ARG A 279 8.51 -4.49 -11.92
N LYS A 280 7.56 -3.57 -12.09
CA LYS A 280 7.72 -2.14 -11.76
C LYS A 280 7.69 -1.85 -10.25
N GLY A 281 7.35 -2.84 -9.41
CA GLY A 281 7.20 -2.66 -7.95
C GLY A 281 5.90 -1.96 -7.54
N TYR A 282 4.95 -1.84 -8.47
CA TYR A 282 3.64 -1.21 -8.29
C TYR A 282 2.64 -2.15 -7.62
N LEU A 283 2.83 -3.46 -7.79
CA LEU A 283 2.16 -4.52 -7.06
C LEU A 283 3.19 -5.42 -6.39
N HIS A 284 2.78 -6.16 -5.37
CA HIS A 284 3.59 -7.11 -4.63
C HIS A 284 3.04 -8.52 -4.78
N GLU A 285 3.91 -9.49 -5.08
CA GLU A 285 3.58 -10.91 -4.98
C GLU A 285 3.95 -11.42 -3.59
N ASN A 286 2.92 -11.70 -2.80
CA ASN A 286 3.05 -12.38 -1.54
C ASN A 286 3.14 -13.90 -1.80
N VAL A 287 4.37 -14.39 -1.96
CA VAL A 287 4.65 -15.78 -2.32
C VAL A 287 4.12 -16.77 -1.28
N VAL A 288 4.11 -16.36 0.00
CA VAL A 288 3.67 -17.21 1.12
C VAL A 288 2.16 -17.42 1.10
N LEU A 289 1.41 -16.35 0.85
CA LEU A 289 -0.05 -16.42 0.70
C LEU A 289 -0.49 -16.75 -0.75
N GLY A 290 0.47 -16.86 -1.68
CA GLY A 290 0.21 -17.12 -3.09
C GLY A 290 -0.65 -16.06 -3.76
N LYS A 291 -0.57 -14.80 -3.33
CA LYS A 291 -1.48 -13.72 -3.78
C LYS A 291 -0.73 -12.47 -4.25
N ILE A 292 -1.42 -11.67 -5.06
CA ILE A 292 -0.99 -10.36 -5.56
C ILE A 292 -1.70 -9.31 -4.71
N GLU A 293 -0.94 -8.36 -4.17
CA GLU A 293 -1.47 -7.31 -3.29
C GLU A 293 -0.81 -5.96 -3.56
N PHE A 294 -1.41 -4.90 -3.01
CA PHE A 294 -0.81 -3.58 -3.05
C PHE A 294 0.43 -3.52 -2.13
N PRO A 295 1.48 -2.76 -2.49
CA PRO A 295 2.68 -2.70 -1.67
C PRO A 295 2.51 -1.98 -0.32
N SER A 296 1.40 -1.26 -0.09
CA SER A 296 0.93 -0.79 1.22
C SER A 296 -0.53 -0.31 1.13
N GLY A 297 -1.17 -0.08 2.28
CA GLY A 297 -2.48 0.58 2.40
C GLY A 297 -2.51 1.92 1.66
N LEU A 298 -1.46 2.74 1.75
CA LEU A 298 -1.36 3.98 0.99
C LEU A 298 -1.36 3.75 -0.53
N HIS A 299 -0.71 2.69 -1.04
CA HIS A 299 -0.82 2.36 -2.47
C HIS A 299 -2.25 2.02 -2.82
N ARG A 300 -2.91 1.16 -2.04
CA ARG A 300 -4.33 0.83 -2.26
C ARG A 300 -5.19 2.08 -2.32
N GLU A 301 -4.96 3.05 -1.44
CA GLU A 301 -5.69 4.31 -1.40
C GLU A 301 -5.42 5.22 -2.61
N VAL A 302 -4.15 5.35 -3.02
CA VAL A 302 -3.76 6.07 -4.25
C VAL A 302 -4.42 5.42 -5.46
N TYR A 303 -4.31 4.11 -5.58
CA TYR A 303 -4.95 3.36 -6.68
C TYR A 303 -6.45 3.56 -6.68
N THR A 304 -7.12 3.38 -5.55
CA THR A 304 -8.57 3.60 -5.40
C THR A 304 -8.96 5.00 -5.89
N THR A 305 -8.31 6.04 -5.35
CA THR A 305 -8.65 7.43 -5.66
C THR A 305 -8.47 7.74 -7.14
N TYR A 306 -7.31 7.42 -7.71
CA TYR A 306 -7.03 7.66 -9.12
C TYR A 306 -7.90 6.81 -10.04
N TYR A 307 -8.07 5.55 -9.68
CA TYR A 307 -8.83 4.61 -10.47
C TYR A 307 -10.28 5.07 -10.65
N PHE A 308 -10.98 5.33 -9.55
CA PHE A 308 -12.39 5.67 -9.63
C PHE A 308 -12.61 7.03 -10.29
N ARG A 309 -11.73 8.01 -10.03
CA ARG A 309 -11.80 9.33 -10.66
C ARG A 309 -11.53 9.29 -12.16
N ALA A 310 -10.51 8.53 -12.58
CA ALA A 310 -10.15 8.42 -14.00
C ALA A 310 -11.17 7.58 -14.79
N ARG A 311 -11.71 6.50 -14.20
CA ARG A 311 -12.59 5.57 -14.90
C ARG A 311 -14.04 6.04 -14.99
N TYR A 312 -14.58 6.66 -13.94
CA TYR A 312 -16.02 6.96 -13.88
C TYR A 312 -16.35 8.43 -14.14
N ALA A 313 -15.34 9.26 -14.41
CA ALA A 313 -15.39 10.72 -14.37
C ALA A 313 -15.85 11.23 -12.99
N ALA A 314 -15.22 12.31 -12.50
CA ALA A 314 -15.67 12.92 -11.27
C ALA A 314 -17.13 13.39 -11.42
N ALA A 315 -17.96 13.13 -10.40
CA ALA A 315 -19.29 13.72 -10.36
C ALA A 315 -19.16 15.25 -10.39
N GLN A 316 -20.10 15.95 -11.04
CA GLN A 316 -20.05 17.42 -11.06
C GLN A 316 -20.52 18.03 -9.74
N HIS A 317 -21.42 17.34 -9.03
CA HIS A 317 -22.05 17.86 -7.83
C HIS A 317 -22.19 16.73 -6.80
N MET A 318 -22.04 17.09 -5.53
CA MET A 318 -22.42 16.20 -4.43
C MET A 318 -23.93 15.96 -4.44
N PRO A 319 -24.38 14.76 -4.05
CA PRO A 319 -25.79 14.52 -3.74
C PRO A 319 -26.32 15.50 -2.69
N GLN A 320 -27.65 15.68 -2.67
CA GLN A 320 -28.30 16.70 -1.84
C GLN A 320 -28.14 16.42 -0.34
N ASP A 321 -28.29 15.15 0.05
CA ASP A 321 -28.21 14.68 1.42
C ASP A 321 -27.68 13.24 1.48
N ILE A 322 -27.45 12.76 2.71
CA ILE A 322 -26.88 11.45 2.97
C ILE A 322 -27.78 10.30 2.51
N GLU A 323 -29.11 10.48 2.48
CA GLU A 323 -30.06 9.45 2.04
C GLU A 323 -30.05 9.31 0.52
N VAL A 324 -30.04 10.44 -0.20
CA VAL A 324 -29.88 10.47 -1.66
C VAL A 324 -28.53 9.89 -2.05
N PHE A 325 -27.48 10.20 -1.28
CA PHE A 325 -26.16 9.60 -1.46
C PHE A 325 -26.22 8.08 -1.28
N LEU A 326 -26.77 7.57 -0.17
CA LEU A 326 -26.92 6.13 0.06
C LEU A 326 -27.66 5.44 -1.10
N ARG A 327 -28.78 6.00 -1.55
CA ARG A 327 -29.56 5.46 -2.68
C ARG A 327 -28.69 5.31 -3.93
N GLN A 328 -27.94 6.35 -4.26
CA GLN A 328 -27.05 6.34 -5.41
C GLN A 328 -25.90 5.35 -5.22
N VAL A 329 -25.29 5.28 -4.02
CA VAL A 329 -24.25 4.31 -3.67
C VAL A 329 -24.76 2.90 -3.92
N VAL A 330 -25.92 2.53 -3.37
CA VAL A 330 -26.51 1.20 -3.53
C VAL A 330 -26.76 0.88 -5.01
N SER A 331 -27.28 1.85 -5.79
CA SER A 331 -27.48 1.68 -7.24
C SER A 331 -26.18 1.50 -8.04
N ARG A 332 -25.06 1.98 -7.49
CA ARG A 332 -23.74 1.88 -8.12
C ARG A 332 -22.95 0.67 -7.64
N MET A 333 -23.44 -0.07 -6.64
CA MET A 333 -22.83 -1.34 -6.25
C MET A 333 -22.86 -2.32 -7.43
N SER A 334 -21.78 -3.07 -7.59
CA SER A 334 -21.55 -3.97 -8.71
C SER A 334 -22.11 -5.34 -8.37
N ARG A 335 -23.08 -5.76 -9.18
CA ARG A 335 -23.66 -7.09 -9.15
C ARG A 335 -22.57 -8.15 -9.27
N SER A 336 -21.71 -8.05 -10.28
CA SER A 336 -20.66 -9.02 -10.54
C SER A 336 -19.61 -9.10 -9.40
N SER A 337 -19.34 -7.99 -8.71
CA SER A 337 -18.48 -7.94 -7.51
C SER A 337 -19.10 -8.72 -6.33
N LEU A 338 -20.39 -8.49 -6.06
CA LEU A 338 -21.13 -9.16 -4.99
C LEU A 338 -21.34 -10.66 -5.28
N GLU A 339 -21.71 -11.04 -6.51
CA GLU A 339 -21.82 -12.44 -6.93
C GLU A 339 -20.49 -13.20 -6.74
N ARG A 340 -19.37 -12.56 -7.08
CA ARG A 340 -18.04 -13.15 -6.87
C ARG A 340 -17.73 -13.32 -5.38
N SER A 341 -18.19 -12.41 -4.54
CA SER A 341 -18.01 -12.46 -3.09
C SER A 341 -18.77 -13.63 -2.45
N LEU A 342 -20.01 -13.93 -2.90
CA LEU A 342 -20.74 -15.13 -2.47
C LEU A 342 -19.91 -16.41 -2.66
N ASN A 343 -19.26 -16.54 -3.82
CA ASN A 343 -18.48 -17.73 -4.19
C ASN A 343 -17.21 -17.94 -3.34
N THR A 344 -16.80 -16.94 -2.55
CA THR A 344 -15.65 -17.06 -1.63
C THR A 344 -16.05 -17.58 -0.24
N SER A 345 -17.33 -17.48 0.10
CA SER A 345 -17.83 -17.89 1.41
C SER A 345 -18.15 -19.38 1.43
N LYS A 346 -17.80 -20.05 2.53
CA LYS A 346 -18.19 -21.44 2.77
C LYS A 346 -19.69 -21.60 3.07
N THR A 347 -20.33 -20.54 3.58
CA THR A 347 -21.76 -20.55 3.92
C THR A 347 -22.63 -20.03 2.80
N GLY A 348 -22.03 -19.47 1.74
CA GLY A 348 -22.75 -18.81 0.66
C GLY A 348 -23.20 -17.39 1.02
N ASP A 349 -22.77 -16.81 2.15
CA ASP A 349 -23.08 -15.44 2.56
C ASP A 349 -21.94 -14.47 2.22
N ILE A 350 -22.27 -13.21 1.93
CA ILE A 350 -21.27 -12.14 1.82
C ILE A 350 -20.86 -11.66 3.21
N HIS A 351 -19.55 -11.54 3.43
CA HIS A 351 -19.00 -11.03 4.68
C HIS A 351 -19.06 -9.49 4.73
N GLU A 352 -19.12 -8.94 5.95
CA GLU A 352 -19.17 -7.49 6.18
C GLU A 352 -18.06 -6.72 5.48
N ALA A 353 -16.82 -7.25 5.54
CA ALA A 353 -15.68 -6.65 4.85
C ALA A 353 -15.88 -6.52 3.33
N GLN A 354 -16.64 -7.43 2.70
CA GLN A 354 -16.89 -7.39 1.25
C GLN A 354 -17.95 -6.34 0.91
N PHE A 355 -19.01 -6.23 1.70
CA PHE A 355 -19.98 -5.14 1.55
C PHE A 355 -19.35 -3.77 1.83
N ASP A 356 -18.49 -3.69 2.84
CA ASP A 356 -17.79 -2.45 3.19
C ASP A 356 -16.89 -1.96 2.05
N VAL A 357 -16.15 -2.88 1.43
CA VAL A 357 -15.34 -2.61 0.23
C VAL A 357 -16.20 -2.16 -0.95
N GLU A 358 -17.33 -2.83 -1.19
CA GLU A 358 -18.22 -2.50 -2.30
C GLU A 358 -18.93 -1.14 -2.10
N LEU A 359 -19.33 -0.82 -0.86
CA LEU A 359 -19.88 0.49 -0.51
C LEU A 359 -18.82 1.59 -0.71
N TYR A 360 -17.57 1.34 -0.28
CA TYR A 360 -16.47 2.27 -0.49
C TYR A 360 -16.22 2.54 -1.98
N ARG A 361 -16.18 1.47 -2.77
CA ARG A 361 -16.02 1.50 -4.23
C ARG A 361 -17.11 2.34 -4.89
N ALA A 362 -18.37 2.01 -4.61
CA ALA A 362 -19.53 2.68 -5.19
C ALA A 362 -19.61 4.15 -4.79
N ALA A 363 -19.33 4.48 -3.52
CA ALA A 363 -19.26 5.84 -3.03
C ALA A 363 -18.24 6.70 -3.78
N HIS A 364 -17.03 6.19 -4.04
CA HIS A 364 -16.01 6.91 -4.80
C HIS A 364 -16.46 7.31 -6.21
N THR A 365 -17.38 6.56 -6.84
CA THR A 365 -17.91 6.90 -8.17
C THR A 365 -18.88 8.09 -8.18
N LEU A 366 -19.30 8.57 -7.01
CA LEU A 366 -20.29 9.63 -6.85
C LEU A 366 -19.70 10.94 -6.31
N LEU A 367 -18.39 10.96 -6.03
CA LEU A 367 -17.74 12.11 -5.43
C LEU A 367 -17.20 13.06 -6.51
N PRO A 368 -17.40 14.38 -6.36
CA PRO A 368 -16.68 15.36 -7.15
C PRO A 368 -15.21 15.45 -6.72
N SER A 369 -14.41 16.17 -7.50
CA SER A 369 -12.94 16.26 -7.35
C SER A 369 -12.48 16.76 -5.97
N GLU A 370 -13.26 17.64 -5.36
CA GLU A 370 -13.00 18.27 -4.08
C GLU A 370 -13.47 17.44 -2.88
N ALA A 371 -14.24 16.38 -3.13
CA ALA A 371 -14.75 15.48 -2.12
C ALA A 371 -13.94 14.18 -2.03
N SER A 372 -13.99 13.56 -0.86
CA SER A 372 -13.37 12.29 -0.54
C SER A 372 -14.26 11.48 0.37
N ILE A 373 -14.20 10.16 0.22
CA ILE A 373 -14.62 9.24 1.27
C ILE A 373 -13.36 8.63 1.87
N SER A 374 -13.23 8.74 3.19
CA SER A 374 -12.07 8.25 3.92
C SER A 374 -12.32 6.87 4.50
N PRO A 375 -11.39 5.90 4.38
CA PRO A 375 -11.43 4.66 5.15
C PRO A 375 -10.94 4.96 6.58
N GLY A 376 -11.80 4.78 7.59
CA GLY A 376 -11.44 4.92 9.01
C GLY A 376 -11.04 6.33 9.42
N VAL A 377 -11.93 7.05 10.12
CA VAL A 377 -11.68 8.47 10.46
C VAL A 377 -11.38 8.82 11.90
N GLY A 378 -11.74 8.01 12.88
CA GLY A 378 -11.75 8.57 14.23
C GLY A 378 -10.35 8.88 14.77
N ILE A 379 -9.28 8.16 14.38
CA ILE A 379 -7.90 8.60 14.64
C ILE A 379 -7.59 9.97 14.03
N ARG A 380 -8.20 10.31 12.88
CA ARG A 380 -7.99 11.60 12.20
C ARG A 380 -8.54 12.78 12.99
N TYR A 381 -9.38 12.54 13.99
CA TYR A 381 -10.09 13.55 14.77
C TYR A 381 -9.86 13.41 16.28
N GLY A 382 -8.71 12.88 16.72
CA GLY A 382 -8.47 12.80 18.17
C GLY A 382 -9.06 11.57 18.86
N LEU A 383 -9.73 10.68 18.13
CA LEU A 383 -10.48 9.57 18.73
C LEU A 383 -9.73 8.26 18.62
N LYS A 384 -9.73 7.50 19.72
CA LYS A 384 -9.22 6.11 19.81
C LYS A 384 -10.05 5.09 19.01
N ALA A 385 -10.93 5.55 18.13
CA ALA A 385 -11.89 4.73 17.42
C ALA A 385 -11.94 5.09 15.95
N TYR A 386 -12.57 4.28 15.11
CA TYR A 386 -12.71 4.55 13.68
C TYR A 386 -14.18 4.49 13.31
N VAL A 387 -14.79 5.63 12.94
CA VAL A 387 -16.02 5.55 12.12
C VAL A 387 -15.62 4.92 10.80
N ASP A 388 -16.39 3.94 10.32
CA ASP A 388 -15.98 3.12 9.17
C ASP A 388 -15.66 4.00 7.96
N LYS A 389 -16.55 4.95 7.64
CA LYS A 389 -16.34 5.90 6.54
C LYS A 389 -16.93 7.27 6.83
N VAL A 390 -16.27 8.31 6.30
CA VAL A 390 -16.81 9.67 6.27
C VAL A 390 -16.61 10.29 4.91
N VAL A 391 -17.64 10.95 4.41
CA VAL A 391 -17.59 11.77 3.20
C VAL A 391 -17.31 13.22 3.58
N MET A 392 -16.21 13.76 3.08
CA MET A 392 -15.75 15.13 3.28
C MET A 392 -15.93 15.93 1.97
N PRO A 393 -16.25 17.24 2.04
CA PRO A 393 -16.43 18.05 3.26
C PRO A 393 -17.83 17.99 3.90
N GLN A 394 -18.71 17.12 3.42
CA GLN A 394 -20.10 17.03 3.87
C GLN A 394 -20.23 16.60 5.35
N GLY A 395 -19.24 15.92 5.90
CA GLY A 395 -19.29 15.40 7.28
C GLY A 395 -20.34 14.30 7.42
N TRP A 396 -20.49 13.47 6.38
CA TRP A 396 -21.44 12.36 6.38
C TRP A 396 -20.76 11.07 6.80
N ALA A 397 -21.18 10.49 7.91
CA ALA A 397 -20.66 9.23 8.42
C ALA A 397 -21.50 8.02 7.97
N PHE A 398 -20.82 6.94 7.62
CA PHE A 398 -21.40 5.64 7.31
C PHE A 398 -20.78 4.61 8.23
N GLU A 399 -21.62 3.79 8.84
CA GLU A 399 -21.23 2.60 9.57
C GLU A 399 -21.90 1.40 8.89
N ALA A 400 -21.12 0.41 8.46
CA ALA A 400 -21.64 -0.72 7.71
C ALA A 400 -21.65 -1.98 8.59
N LEU A 401 -22.72 -2.76 8.51
CA LEU A 401 -22.81 -4.06 9.18
C LEU A 401 -23.62 -5.05 8.36
N VAL A 402 -23.58 -6.32 8.76
CA VAL A 402 -24.28 -7.40 8.07
C VAL A 402 -25.23 -8.16 8.97
N ASP A 403 -26.43 -8.40 8.44
CA ASP A 403 -27.50 -9.19 9.03
C ASP A 403 -27.90 -8.75 10.45
N GLY A 404 -27.77 -7.47 10.75
CA GLY A 404 -28.16 -6.86 12.02
C GLY A 404 -27.24 -7.21 13.19
N ARG A 405 -26.10 -7.84 12.91
CA ARG A 405 -25.11 -8.19 13.93
C ARG A 405 -24.55 -6.91 14.55
N GLY A 406 -24.62 -6.82 15.88
CA GLY A 406 -24.12 -5.65 16.60
C GLY A 406 -24.90 -4.35 16.37
N LEU A 407 -26.04 -4.36 15.67
CA LEU A 407 -26.73 -3.12 15.27
C LEU A 407 -26.94 -2.11 16.42
N ALA A 408 -27.38 -2.58 17.59
CA ALA A 408 -27.57 -1.70 18.76
C ALA A 408 -26.27 -1.06 19.26
N GLU A 409 -25.15 -1.79 19.16
CA GLU A 409 -23.84 -1.28 19.54
C GLU A 409 -23.38 -0.20 18.56
N HIS A 410 -23.54 -0.44 17.25
CA HIS A 410 -23.19 0.52 16.21
C HIS A 410 -24.02 1.81 16.33
N GLU A 411 -25.34 1.69 16.55
CA GLU A 411 -26.21 2.84 16.83
C GLU A 411 -25.77 3.61 18.08
N ALA A 412 -25.44 2.91 19.17
CA ALA A 412 -25.01 3.51 20.43
C ALA A 412 -23.70 4.31 20.30
N ARG A 413 -22.82 4.00 19.34
CA ARG A 413 -21.59 4.76 19.10
C ARG A 413 -21.89 6.22 18.74
N PHE A 414 -23.00 6.50 18.05
CA PHE A 414 -23.39 7.85 17.63
C PHE A 414 -24.31 8.58 18.62
N GLN A 415 -24.80 7.93 19.67
CA GLN A 415 -25.69 8.55 20.67
C GLN A 415 -24.90 9.36 21.71
N PRO A 416 -25.54 10.24 22.50
CA PRO A 416 -24.89 10.93 23.63
C PRO A 416 -24.12 9.98 24.56
N GLY A 417 -22.86 10.29 24.82
CA GLY A 417 -21.95 9.43 25.59
C GLY A 417 -21.33 8.28 24.78
N GLY A 418 -21.77 8.10 23.54
CA GLY A 418 -21.20 7.18 22.57
C GLY A 418 -19.83 7.64 22.05
N ARG A 419 -19.10 6.68 21.51
CA ARG A 419 -17.72 6.82 21.02
C ARG A 419 -17.53 7.88 19.92
N TYR A 420 -18.53 8.12 19.09
CA TYR A 420 -18.52 9.09 17.99
C TYR A 420 -19.28 10.37 18.31
N TRP A 421 -19.94 10.42 19.47
CA TRP A 421 -20.69 11.61 19.91
C TRP A 421 -19.85 12.90 19.91
N PRO A 422 -18.57 12.90 20.34
CA PRO A 422 -17.76 14.12 20.27
C PRO A 422 -17.71 14.73 18.87
N LEU A 423 -17.58 13.92 17.82
CA LEU A 423 -17.53 14.44 16.44
C LEU A 423 -18.86 15.05 15.99
N ILE A 424 -19.99 14.51 16.47
CA ILE A 424 -21.31 15.07 16.18
C ILE A 424 -21.49 16.38 16.95
N ASN A 425 -21.17 16.35 18.24
CA ASN A 425 -21.29 17.50 19.14
C ASN A 425 -20.45 18.69 18.69
N ASP A 426 -19.26 18.42 18.17
CA ASP A 426 -18.31 19.44 17.71
C ASP A 426 -18.57 19.87 16.25
N GLY A 427 -19.64 19.35 15.62
CA GLY A 427 -20.07 19.73 14.27
C GLY A 427 -19.22 19.18 13.13
N VAL A 428 -18.29 18.26 13.42
CA VAL A 428 -17.46 17.56 12.44
C VAL A 428 -18.33 16.60 11.62
N LEU A 429 -19.14 15.78 12.29
CA LEU A 429 -20.14 14.93 11.66
C LEU A 429 -21.49 15.66 11.64
N LYS A 430 -21.94 16.01 10.44
CA LYS A 430 -23.19 16.74 10.21
C LYS A 430 -24.38 15.79 10.02
N ALA A 431 -24.11 14.58 9.53
CA ALA A 431 -25.10 13.52 9.40
C ALA A 431 -24.41 12.15 9.52
N TRP A 432 -25.15 11.15 9.95
CA TRP A 432 -24.64 9.79 10.05
C TRP A 432 -25.76 8.78 9.79
N ILE A 433 -25.38 7.64 9.23
CA ILE A 433 -26.28 6.50 9.04
C ILE A 433 -25.57 5.18 9.37
N VAL A 434 -26.36 4.22 9.84
CA VAL A 434 -25.98 2.81 9.97
C VAL A 434 -26.64 2.04 8.84
N VAL A 435 -25.83 1.36 8.03
CA VAL A 435 -26.26 0.59 6.87
C VAL A 435 -26.13 -0.90 7.19
N ASP A 436 -27.27 -1.57 7.33
CA ASP A 436 -27.37 -3.01 7.56
C ASP A 436 -27.61 -3.74 6.23
N PHE A 437 -26.55 -4.31 5.67
CA PHE A 437 -26.64 -5.15 4.48
C PHE A 437 -27.18 -6.53 4.83
N ARG A 438 -28.24 -6.94 4.13
CA ARG A 438 -28.92 -8.22 4.35
C ARG A 438 -28.51 -9.22 3.29
N ASN A 439 -27.98 -10.36 3.73
CA ASN A 439 -27.74 -11.47 2.80
C ASN A 439 -29.08 -11.99 2.24
N VAL A 440 -29.02 -12.54 1.03
CA VAL A 440 -30.19 -13.18 0.40
C VAL A 440 -30.61 -14.37 1.26
N GLY A 441 -31.85 -14.36 1.75
CA GLY A 441 -32.34 -15.38 2.70
C GLY A 441 -31.85 -15.23 4.14
N GLY A 442 -31.19 -14.11 4.47
CA GLY A 442 -30.78 -13.77 5.82
C GLY A 442 -31.96 -13.54 6.78
N PRO A 443 -31.69 -13.30 8.08
CA PRO A 443 -32.75 -13.10 9.07
C PRO A 443 -33.71 -11.98 8.68
N ALA A 444 -34.97 -12.08 9.10
CA ALA A 444 -35.94 -11.02 8.86
C ALA A 444 -35.48 -9.71 9.54
N VAL A 445 -35.67 -8.59 8.83
CA VAL A 445 -35.47 -7.24 9.39
C VAL A 445 -36.40 -7.07 10.58
N ARG A 446 -35.84 -6.75 11.75
CA ARG A 446 -36.65 -6.36 12.92
C ARG A 446 -37.00 -4.89 12.76
N ASP A 447 -38.28 -4.57 12.82
CA ASP A 447 -38.74 -3.18 12.78
C ASP A 447 -38.14 -2.39 13.95
N ARG A 448 -37.19 -1.51 13.63
CA ARG A 448 -36.65 -0.52 14.56
C ARG A 448 -37.01 0.88 14.07
N LEU A 449 -37.41 1.74 15.01
CA LEU A 449 -37.85 3.11 14.74
C LEU A 449 -36.69 4.14 14.68
N VAL A 450 -35.44 3.69 14.74
CA VAL A 450 -34.28 4.59 14.74
C VAL A 450 -34.15 5.22 13.35
N HIS A 451 -34.12 6.56 13.31
CA HIS A 451 -34.20 7.33 12.07
C HIS A 451 -32.98 7.15 11.16
N SER A 452 -31.83 6.80 11.73
CA SER A 452 -30.54 6.75 11.04
C SER A 452 -30.14 5.34 10.59
N THR A 453 -31.04 4.36 10.65
CA THR A 453 -30.76 2.97 10.29
C THR A 453 -31.46 2.59 8.99
N TYR A 454 -30.70 2.03 8.05
CA TYR A 454 -31.18 1.62 6.73
C TYR A 454 -30.82 0.15 6.49
N HIS A 455 -31.82 -0.66 6.14
CA HIS A 455 -31.64 -2.06 5.78
C HIS A 455 -31.62 -2.20 4.27
N VAL A 456 -30.53 -2.71 3.72
CA VAL A 456 -30.36 -2.93 2.27
C VAL A 456 -30.52 -4.42 2.01
N SER A 457 -31.66 -4.81 1.45
CA SER A 457 -31.99 -6.21 1.15
C SER A 457 -31.82 -6.47 -0.34
N PHE A 458 -30.89 -7.35 -0.69
CA PHE A 458 -30.63 -7.70 -2.07
C PHE A 458 -31.58 -8.78 -2.56
N CYS A 459 -32.03 -8.66 -3.81
CA CYS A 459 -32.73 -9.71 -4.52
C CYS A 459 -31.75 -10.81 -4.98
N GLU A 460 -32.28 -11.95 -5.41
CA GLU A 460 -31.48 -13.02 -6.01
C GLU A 460 -30.59 -12.47 -7.13
N HIS A 461 -29.36 -12.97 -7.17
CA HIS A 461 -28.32 -12.53 -8.11
C HIS A 461 -28.01 -11.04 -8.08
N PHE A 462 -28.35 -10.31 -7.02
CA PHE A 462 -28.04 -8.88 -6.84
C PHE A 462 -28.50 -8.00 -8.02
N VAL A 463 -29.61 -8.35 -8.69
CA VAL A 463 -30.15 -7.54 -9.79
C VAL A 463 -30.66 -6.19 -9.27
N SER A 464 -31.26 -6.21 -8.08
CA SER A 464 -31.78 -5.04 -7.40
C SER A 464 -31.62 -5.17 -5.89
N ALA A 465 -31.77 -4.04 -5.21
CA ALA A 465 -31.83 -3.96 -3.76
C ALA A 465 -33.02 -3.12 -3.34
N GLU A 466 -33.69 -3.57 -2.29
CA GLU A 466 -34.72 -2.83 -1.58
C GLU A 466 -34.11 -2.19 -0.33
N VAL A 467 -34.28 -0.87 -0.19
CA VAL A 467 -33.80 -0.13 0.97
C VAL A 467 -34.97 0.23 1.86
N ARG A 468 -34.90 -0.20 3.12
CA ARG A 468 -35.91 0.04 4.14
C ARG A 468 -35.37 0.92 5.27
N SER A 469 -36.22 1.73 5.85
CA SER A 469 -36.00 2.36 7.15
C SER A 469 -37.31 2.39 7.92
N ARG A 470 -37.27 2.20 9.25
CA ARG A 470 -38.46 2.18 10.13
C ARG A 470 -39.56 1.20 9.68
N GLY A 471 -39.14 0.04 9.16
CA GLY A 471 -40.06 -0.99 8.64
C GLY A 471 -40.74 -0.63 7.31
N GLN A 472 -40.43 0.53 6.72
CA GLN A 472 -40.99 0.97 5.45
C GLN A 472 -39.97 0.84 4.32
N VAL A 473 -40.43 0.37 3.17
CA VAL A 473 -39.66 0.43 1.92
C VAL A 473 -39.59 1.87 1.47
N LEU A 474 -38.38 2.42 1.40
CA LEU A 474 -38.14 3.77 0.92
C LEU A 474 -38.02 3.79 -0.61
N TYR A 475 -37.24 2.84 -1.15
CA TYR A 475 -37.00 2.73 -2.58
C TYR A 475 -36.41 1.36 -2.95
N THR A 476 -36.55 0.99 -4.22
CA THR A 476 -35.89 -0.13 -4.86
C THR A 476 -34.97 0.41 -5.96
N VAL A 477 -33.74 -0.09 -6.03
CA VAL A 477 -32.75 0.31 -7.03
C VAL A 477 -32.21 -0.90 -7.77
N ASN A 478 -31.95 -0.74 -9.06
CA ASN A 478 -31.16 -1.71 -9.81
C ASN A 478 -29.68 -1.47 -9.52
N LEU A 479 -28.91 -2.54 -9.40
CA LEU A 479 -27.46 -2.46 -9.24
C LEU A 479 -26.77 -2.31 -10.60
N ALA A 480 -25.52 -1.85 -10.57
CA ALA A 480 -24.68 -1.79 -11.75
C ALA A 480 -24.19 -3.20 -12.15
N GLU A 481 -24.02 -3.44 -13.46
CA GLU A 481 -23.48 -4.71 -13.98
C GLU A 481 -22.02 -4.96 -13.55
#